data_AF-A0A0A2M109-F1
#
_entry.id   AF-A0A0A2M109-F1
#
_cell.length_a   1.000
_cell.length_b   1.000
_cell.length_c   1.000
_cell.angle_alpha   90.00
_cell.angle_beta   90.00
_cell.angle_gamma   90.00
#
_symmetry.space_group_name_H-M   'P 1'
#
loop_
_entity.id
_entity.type
_entity.pdbx_description
1 polymer ?
#
loop_
_entity_poly.entity_id
_entity_poly.type
_entity_poly.pdbx_seq_one_letter_code
_entity_poly.pdbx_strand_id
1 'polypeptide(L)'
;MIKKVFYLLIFSMFLCCGQSQVAKDSIDMTKYDTFINKEKFRQDPTSFYPGISDPKLLPVLSEKINQAAVDFKNISLNNPTEEKYQGKIREGLNRFSDIYLKLDTEDREKICSYFEELMDIAGVESSGGLLNDFMYGFDPAKKM
;
A
#
# COMPACT_ATOMS: atom_id res chain seq x y z
N MET A 1 -49.19 37.66 -19.45
CA MET A 1 -48.32 37.09 -18.39
C MET A 1 -47.90 35.69 -18.82
N ILE A 2 -46.76 35.57 -19.53
CA ILE A 2 -46.32 34.31 -20.15
C ILE A 2 -45.34 33.63 -19.20
N LYS A 3 -45.68 32.40 -18.79
CA LYS A 3 -44.91 31.60 -17.82
C LYS A 3 -43.54 31.25 -18.40
N LYS A 4 -42.50 31.49 -17.60
CA LYS A 4 -41.10 31.10 -17.86
C LYS A 4 -41.02 29.58 -17.89
N VAL A 5 -40.56 29.00 -19.00
CA VAL A 5 -40.14 27.59 -19.06
C VAL A 5 -38.64 27.57 -18.76
N PHE A 6 -38.29 27.05 -17.60
CA PHE A 6 -36.90 26.87 -17.17
C PHE A 6 -36.45 25.48 -17.66
N TYR A 7 -35.61 25.44 -18.70
CA TYR A 7 -34.99 24.19 -19.14
C TYR A 7 -33.85 23.84 -18.19
N LEU A 8 -34.06 22.83 -17.35
CA LEU A 8 -33.01 22.23 -16.53
C LEU A 8 -32.22 21.24 -17.42
N LEU A 9 -31.09 21.68 -17.96
CA LEU A 9 -30.10 20.81 -18.58
C LEU A 9 -29.37 20.04 -17.48
N ILE A 10 -29.82 18.81 -17.21
CA ILE A 10 -29.09 17.86 -16.36
C ILE A 10 -27.91 17.32 -17.19
N PHE A 11 -26.73 17.91 -17.00
CA PHE A 11 -25.48 17.35 -17.49
C PHE A 11 -25.12 16.16 -16.59
N SER A 12 -25.51 14.96 -17.01
CA SER A 12 -25.06 13.72 -16.38
C SER A 12 -23.55 13.59 -16.59
N MET A 13 -22.77 13.96 -15.58
CA MET A 13 -21.36 13.56 -15.52
C MET A 13 -21.34 12.06 -15.29
N PHE A 14 -21.02 11.30 -16.35
CA PHE A 14 -20.55 9.93 -16.21
C PHE A 14 -19.25 9.97 -15.41
N LEU A 15 -19.33 9.82 -14.09
CA LEU A 15 -18.24 9.27 -13.29
C LEU A 15 -18.17 7.76 -13.58
N CYS A 16 -17.75 7.42 -14.79
CA CYS A 16 -17.15 6.12 -15.00
C CYS A 16 -15.79 6.23 -14.33
N CYS A 17 -15.66 5.74 -13.09
CA CYS A 17 -14.35 5.33 -12.60
C CYS A 17 -13.88 4.20 -13.52
N GLY A 18 -13.26 4.57 -14.65
CA GLY A 18 -12.54 3.64 -15.47
C GLY A 18 -11.36 3.16 -14.64
N GLN A 19 -11.49 1.97 -14.06
CA GLN A 19 -10.41 1.32 -13.34
C GLN A 19 -9.23 1.19 -14.31
N SER A 20 -8.14 1.93 -14.04
CA SER A 20 -6.98 1.86 -14.93
C SER A 20 -6.35 0.48 -14.79
N GLN A 21 -6.19 -0.21 -15.92
CA GLN A 21 -5.40 -1.42 -15.95
C GLN A 21 -3.94 -1.00 -15.89
N VAL A 22 -3.21 -1.48 -14.90
CA VAL A 22 -1.75 -1.33 -14.88
C VAL A 22 -1.20 -2.18 -16.02
N ALA A 23 -0.39 -1.60 -16.90
CA ALA A 23 0.18 -2.33 -18.02
C ALA A 23 1.11 -3.44 -17.51
N LYS A 24 0.65 -4.70 -17.61
CA LYS A 24 1.38 -5.88 -17.12
C LYS A 24 2.80 -5.97 -17.70
N ASP A 25 2.96 -5.65 -18.97
CA ASP A 25 4.21 -5.82 -19.71
C ASP A 25 5.28 -4.76 -19.36
N SER A 26 4.92 -3.73 -18.58
CA SER A 26 5.88 -2.72 -18.10
C SER A 26 6.44 -2.99 -16.70
N ILE A 27 5.94 -4.02 -15.99
CA ILE A 27 6.40 -4.32 -14.62
C ILE A 27 7.66 -5.21 -14.68
N ASP A 28 8.78 -4.66 -14.24
CA ASP A 28 10.03 -5.40 -14.08
C ASP A 28 9.99 -6.29 -12.82
N MET A 29 9.72 -7.58 -13.03
CA MET A 29 9.59 -8.57 -11.96
C MET A 29 10.87 -8.74 -11.13
N THR A 30 12.04 -8.40 -11.66
CA THR A 30 13.32 -8.51 -10.94
C THR A 30 13.42 -7.51 -9.78
N LYS A 31 12.64 -6.42 -9.83
CA LYS A 31 12.56 -5.44 -8.74
C LYS A 31 11.92 -6.04 -7.49
N TYR A 32 10.92 -6.92 -7.63
CA TYR A 32 10.37 -7.64 -6.48
C TYR A 32 11.39 -8.58 -5.86
N ASP A 33 12.15 -9.31 -6.67
CA ASP A 33 13.20 -10.20 -6.17
C ASP A 33 14.31 -9.41 -5.46
N THR A 34 14.67 -8.25 -5.99
CA THR A 34 15.61 -7.31 -5.34
C THR A 34 15.05 -6.80 -4.01
N PHE A 35 13.78 -6.40 -3.98
CA PHE A 35 13.10 -5.94 -2.77
C PHE A 35 13.01 -7.03 -1.69
N ILE A 36 12.71 -8.27 -2.07
CA ILE A 36 12.60 -9.41 -1.14
C ILE A 36 13.96 -9.70 -0.51
N ASN A 37 15.02 -9.72 -1.32
CA ASN A 37 16.37 -10.10 -0.88
C ASN A 37 17.13 -8.99 -0.15
N LYS A 38 16.71 -7.73 -0.22
CA LYS A 38 17.37 -6.65 0.53
C LYS A 38 17.11 -6.78 2.02
N GLU A 39 18.11 -6.40 2.82
CA GLU A 39 17.93 -6.28 4.26
C GLU A 39 16.94 -5.17 4.61
N LYS A 40 16.09 -5.43 5.60
CA LYS A 40 15.01 -4.53 6.02
C LYS A 40 15.32 -3.92 7.38
N PHE A 41 14.69 -2.79 7.67
CA PHE A 41 14.77 -2.06 8.94
C PHE A 41 16.19 -1.71 9.40
N ARG A 42 17.14 -1.60 8.46
CA ARG A 42 18.45 -1.00 8.72
C ARG A 42 18.30 0.51 8.94
N GLN A 43 19.23 1.07 9.68
CA GLN A 43 19.41 2.51 9.75
C GLN A 43 19.50 3.09 8.34
N ASP A 44 18.75 4.16 8.11
CA ASP A 44 18.67 4.85 6.83
C ASP A 44 18.81 6.36 7.06
N PRO A 45 20.02 6.92 6.87
CA PRO A 45 20.27 8.33 7.07
C PRO A 45 19.48 9.26 6.14
N THR A 46 19.01 8.77 5.00
CA THR A 46 18.23 9.58 4.05
C THR A 46 16.79 9.78 4.52
N SER A 47 16.21 8.79 5.19
CA SER A 47 14.88 8.90 5.82
C SER A 47 14.93 9.24 7.32
N PHE A 48 16.12 9.49 7.87
CA PHE A 48 16.37 9.65 9.32
C PHE A 48 15.88 8.47 10.18
N TYR A 49 15.61 7.32 9.58
CA TYR A 49 15.18 6.13 10.30
C TYR A 49 16.38 5.54 11.06
N PRO A 50 16.34 5.41 12.40
CA PRO A 50 17.49 4.96 13.18
C PRO A 50 17.76 3.45 13.05
N GLY A 51 16.83 2.71 12.45
CA GLY A 51 16.82 1.25 12.47
C GLY A 51 15.92 0.71 13.58
N ILE A 52 15.56 -0.58 13.49
CA ILE A 52 14.66 -1.19 14.46
C ILE A 52 15.26 -1.19 15.88
N SER A 53 14.49 -0.68 16.84
CA SER A 53 14.93 -0.55 18.23
C SER A 53 15.02 -1.89 18.98
N ASP A 54 14.11 -2.84 18.68
CA ASP A 54 14.18 -4.21 19.20
C ASP A 54 14.64 -5.19 18.11
N PRO A 55 15.92 -5.63 18.14
CA PRO A 55 16.46 -6.57 17.16
C PRO A 55 15.70 -7.90 17.08
N LYS A 56 14.94 -8.28 18.13
CA LYS A 56 14.14 -9.51 18.11
C LYS A 56 12.93 -9.41 17.18
N LEU A 57 12.45 -8.20 16.90
CA LEU A 57 11.36 -7.96 15.95
C LEU A 57 11.83 -8.02 14.50
N LEU A 58 13.12 -7.83 14.24
CA LEU A 58 13.68 -7.74 12.89
C LEU A 58 13.29 -8.93 11.99
N PRO A 59 13.43 -10.21 12.39
CA PRO A 59 13.06 -11.33 11.52
C PRO A 59 11.55 -11.36 11.25
N VAL A 60 10.74 -11.05 12.26
CA VAL A 60 9.27 -11.06 12.18
C VAL A 60 8.77 -9.96 11.24
N LEU A 61 9.29 -8.74 11.39
CA LEU A 61 8.94 -7.60 10.55
C LEU A 61 9.39 -7.81 9.10
N SER A 62 10.63 -8.27 8.92
CA SER A 62 11.19 -8.56 7.59
C SER A 62 10.35 -9.59 6.85
N GLU A 63 9.94 -10.65 7.53
CA GLU A 63 9.09 -11.69 6.95
C GLU A 63 7.71 -11.16 6.54
N LYS A 64 7.06 -10.37 7.41
CA LYS A 64 5.74 -9.78 7.10
C LYS A 64 5.80 -8.84 5.87
N ILE A 65 6.87 -8.04 5.74
CA ILE A 65 7.09 -7.19 4.56
C ILE A 65 7.44 -8.02 3.31
N ASN A 66 8.28 -9.07 3.45
CA ASN A 66 8.59 -9.97 2.33
C ASN A 66 7.34 -10.66 1.79
N GLN A 67 6.45 -11.10 2.67
CA GLN A 67 5.18 -11.69 2.27
C GLN A 67 4.31 -10.69 1.49
N ALA A 68 4.29 -9.41 1.87
CA ALA A 68 3.60 -8.37 1.10
C ALA A 68 4.20 -8.21 -0.32
N ALA A 69 5.53 -8.25 -0.44
CA ALA A 69 6.20 -8.20 -1.75
C ALA A 69 5.86 -9.39 -2.64
N VAL A 70 5.78 -10.60 -2.06
CA VAL A 70 5.33 -11.81 -2.76
C VAL A 70 3.89 -11.65 -3.24
N ASP A 71 3.00 -11.09 -2.43
CA ASP A 71 1.61 -10.84 -2.82
C ASP A 71 1.52 -9.85 -4.00
N PHE A 72 2.29 -8.77 -3.96
CA PHE A 72 2.39 -7.80 -5.05
C PHE A 72 2.89 -8.45 -6.34
N LYS A 73 3.99 -9.21 -6.26
CA LYS A 73 4.54 -9.96 -7.40
C LYS A 73 3.48 -10.88 -8.01
N ASN A 74 2.72 -11.59 -7.18
CA ASN A 74 1.65 -12.47 -7.62
C ASN A 74 0.52 -11.71 -8.33
N ILE A 75 0.15 -10.51 -7.88
CA ILE A 75 -0.83 -9.66 -8.60
C ILE A 75 -0.28 -9.21 -9.95
N SER A 76 0.98 -8.74 -9.98
CA SER A 76 1.63 -8.30 -11.22
C SER A 76 1.63 -9.40 -12.29
N LEU A 77 1.75 -10.66 -11.89
CA LEU A 77 1.69 -11.81 -12.80
C LEU A 77 0.26 -12.16 -13.26
N ASN A 78 -0.78 -11.83 -12.48
CA ASN A 78 -2.14 -12.34 -12.62
C ASN A 78 -3.22 -11.25 -12.76
N ASN A 79 -3.17 -10.52 -13.88
CA ASN A 79 -4.11 -9.45 -14.25
C ASN A 79 -4.12 -8.29 -13.22
N PRO A 80 -3.10 -7.41 -13.26
CA PRO A 80 -2.90 -6.37 -12.28
C PRO A 80 -3.97 -5.27 -12.40
N THR A 81 -4.70 -5.06 -11.31
CA THR A 81 -5.62 -3.92 -11.15
C THR A 81 -5.32 -3.22 -9.83
N GLU A 82 -5.57 -1.93 -9.79
CA GLU A 82 -5.36 -1.11 -8.58
C GLU A 82 -6.08 -1.70 -7.36
N GLU A 83 -7.34 -2.14 -7.53
CA GLU A 83 -8.15 -2.74 -6.46
C GLU A 83 -7.52 -4.02 -5.89
N LYS A 84 -6.92 -4.86 -6.73
CA LYS A 84 -6.23 -6.06 -6.25
C LYS A 84 -5.02 -5.69 -5.39
N TYR A 85 -4.24 -4.70 -5.82
CA TYR A 85 -3.12 -4.19 -5.02
C TYR A 85 -3.61 -3.60 -3.70
N GLN A 86 -4.63 -2.74 -3.71
CA GLN A 86 -5.22 -2.20 -2.48
C GLN A 86 -5.74 -3.31 -1.56
N GLY A 87 -6.34 -4.37 -2.11
CA GLY A 87 -6.71 -5.57 -1.37
C GLY A 87 -5.51 -6.21 -0.65
N LYS A 88 -4.38 -6.38 -1.34
CA LYS A 88 -3.16 -6.94 -0.75
C LYS A 88 -2.38 -5.99 0.15
N ILE A 89 -2.50 -4.68 -0.05
CA ILE A 89 -2.02 -3.67 0.91
C ILE A 89 -2.76 -3.86 2.24
N ARG A 90 -4.10 -3.91 2.22
CA ARG A 90 -4.91 -4.13 3.42
C ARG A 90 -4.55 -5.44 4.12
N GLU A 91 -4.47 -6.54 3.39
CA GLU A 91 -4.06 -7.84 3.97
C GLU A 91 -2.65 -7.77 4.56
N GLY A 92 -1.70 -7.13 3.86
CA GLY A 92 -0.33 -6.97 4.31
C GLY A 92 -0.21 -6.14 5.59
N LEU A 93 -0.88 -5.01 5.68
CA LEU A 93 -0.90 -4.15 6.87
C LEU A 93 -1.55 -4.86 8.06
N ASN A 94 -2.64 -5.60 7.83
CA ASN A 94 -3.29 -6.41 8.87
C ASN A 94 -2.37 -7.49 9.47
N ARG A 95 -1.30 -7.92 8.78
CA ARG A 95 -0.31 -8.87 9.34
C ARG A 95 0.45 -8.29 10.53
N PHE A 96 0.48 -6.97 10.70
CA PHE A 96 1.17 -6.33 11.82
C PHE A 96 0.28 -6.16 13.06
N SER A 97 -1.00 -6.51 13.00
CA SER A 97 -1.96 -6.34 14.11
C SER A 97 -1.49 -6.91 15.45
N ASP A 98 -0.82 -8.07 15.42
CA ASP A 98 -0.29 -8.78 16.59
C ASP A 98 0.90 -8.08 17.27
N ILE A 99 1.59 -7.20 16.56
CA ILE A 99 2.78 -6.50 17.03
C ILE A 99 2.66 -4.97 16.97
N TYR A 100 1.55 -4.45 16.45
CA TYR A 100 1.36 -3.02 16.19
C TYR A 100 1.63 -2.14 17.42
N LEU A 101 1.15 -2.56 18.60
CA LEU A 101 1.35 -1.83 19.86
C LEU A 101 2.81 -1.81 20.35
N LYS A 102 3.70 -2.60 19.73
CA LYS A 102 5.14 -2.61 20.03
C LYS A 102 5.95 -1.73 19.07
N LEU A 103 5.33 -1.25 18.00
CA LEU A 103 5.98 -0.42 17.00
C LEU A 103 5.89 1.04 17.42
N ASP A 104 7.01 1.74 17.38
CA ASP A 104 7.00 3.19 17.54
C ASP A 104 6.51 3.87 16.25
N THR A 105 6.54 5.20 16.22
CA THR A 105 6.13 5.98 15.04
C THR A 105 7.06 5.74 13.86
N GLU A 106 8.37 5.67 14.09
CA GLU A 106 9.38 5.55 13.04
C GLU A 106 9.32 4.16 12.38
N ASP A 107 9.07 3.10 13.15
CA ASP A 107 8.85 1.75 12.66
C ASP A 107 7.61 1.65 11.77
N ARG A 108 6.51 2.32 12.17
CA ARG A 108 5.27 2.36 11.39
C ARG A 108 5.45 3.14 10.09
N GLU A 109 6.15 4.28 10.13
CA GLU A 109 6.53 5.04 8.95
C GLU A 109 7.41 4.21 8.01
N LYS A 110 8.37 3.46 8.57
CA LYS A 110 9.23 2.58 7.76
C LYS A 110 8.43 1.47 7.08
N ILE A 111 7.47 0.86 7.79
CA ILE A 111 6.52 -0.10 7.20
C ILE A 111 5.75 0.55 6.04
N CYS A 112 5.17 1.74 6.23
CA CYS A 112 4.46 2.45 5.17
C CYS A 112 5.37 2.69 3.95
N SER A 113 6.61 3.14 4.16
CA SER A 113 7.57 3.37 3.07
C SER A 113 7.89 2.11 2.26
N TYR A 114 7.88 0.92 2.90
CA TYR A 114 8.03 -0.34 2.18
C TYR A 114 6.83 -0.65 1.29
N PHE A 115 5.62 -0.33 1.73
CA PHE A 115 4.43 -0.46 0.87
C PHE A 115 4.43 0.57 -0.27
N GLU A 116 4.91 1.79 -0.03
CA GLU A 116 5.08 2.80 -1.08
C GLU A 116 6.09 2.34 -2.14
N GLU A 117 7.23 1.78 -1.73
CA GLU A 117 8.20 1.22 -2.69
C GLU A 117 7.61 0.05 -3.48
N LEU A 118 6.80 -0.81 -2.85
CA LEU A 118 6.08 -1.88 -3.56
C LEU A 118 5.05 -1.32 -4.54
N MET A 119 4.37 -0.23 -4.18
CA MET A 119 3.45 0.50 -5.06
C MET A 119 4.19 1.09 -6.27
N ASP A 120 5.37 1.68 -6.06
CA ASP A 120 6.22 2.20 -7.14
C ASP A 120 6.66 1.09 -8.10
N ILE A 121 7.07 -0.07 -7.58
CA ILE A 121 7.40 -1.24 -8.40
C ILE A 121 6.18 -1.68 -9.22
N ALA A 122 5.00 -1.68 -8.60
CA ALA A 122 3.74 -2.09 -9.22
C ALA A 122 3.13 -1.03 -10.14
N GLY A 123 3.62 0.21 -10.16
CA GLY A 123 2.98 1.32 -10.86
C GLY A 123 1.60 1.71 -10.29
N VAL A 124 1.42 1.55 -8.97
CA VAL A 124 0.17 1.88 -8.26
C VAL A 124 0.29 3.27 -7.66
N GLU A 125 -0.56 4.21 -8.06
CA GLU A 125 -0.47 5.61 -7.63
C GLU A 125 -1.00 5.85 -6.21
N SER A 126 -1.93 5.01 -5.75
CA SER A 126 -2.64 5.24 -4.49
C SER A 126 -2.92 3.94 -3.72
N SER A 127 -2.74 4.02 -2.40
CA SER A 127 -3.15 2.96 -1.46
C SER A 127 -4.64 3.02 -1.12
N GLY A 128 -5.39 4.01 -1.62
CA GLY A 128 -6.80 4.21 -1.24
C GLY A 128 -6.97 4.65 0.21
N GLY A 129 -5.97 5.30 0.80
CA GLY A 129 -5.98 5.75 2.20
C GLY A 129 -5.47 4.71 3.21
N LEU A 130 -5.23 3.47 2.79
CA LEU A 130 -4.85 2.36 3.68
C LEU A 130 -3.56 2.64 4.48
N LEU A 131 -2.56 3.29 3.89
CA LEU A 131 -1.32 3.61 4.61
C LEU A 131 -1.54 4.68 5.68
N ASN A 132 -2.38 5.67 5.40
CA ASN A 132 -2.76 6.71 6.36
C ASN A 132 -3.58 6.11 7.51
N ASP A 133 -4.51 5.22 7.20
CA ASP A 133 -5.30 4.50 8.19
C ASP A 133 -4.39 3.61 9.07
N PHE A 134 -3.41 2.92 8.47
CA PHE A 134 -2.43 2.16 9.25
C PHE A 134 -1.63 3.05 10.21
N MET A 135 -1.26 4.25 9.77
CA MET A 135 -0.43 5.15 10.57
C MET A 135 -1.19 5.80 11.75
N TYR A 136 -2.43 6.24 11.51
CA TYR A 136 -3.16 7.10 12.44
C TYR A 136 -4.51 6.55 12.91
N GLY A 137 -5.15 5.67 12.13
CA GLY A 137 -6.50 5.14 12.36
C GLY A 137 -6.55 3.67 12.74
N PHE A 138 -5.41 2.99 12.85
CA PHE A 138 -5.36 1.54 13.00
C PHE A 138 -5.78 1.12 14.40
N ASP A 139 -6.84 0.32 14.45
CA ASP A 139 -7.29 -0.36 15.66
C ASP A 139 -6.84 -1.83 15.57
N PRO A 140 -5.78 -2.27 16.28
CA PRO A 140 -5.30 -3.65 16.18
C PRO A 140 -6.32 -4.69 16.66
N ALA A 141 -7.38 -4.28 17.38
CA ALA A 141 -8.48 -5.17 17.76
C ALA A 141 -9.53 -5.33 16.65
N LYS A 142 -9.45 -4.53 15.57
CA LYS A 142 -10.33 -4.59 14.40
C LYS A 142 -9.51 -4.78 13.13
N LYS A 143 -9.92 -5.70 12.27
CA LYS A 143 -9.27 -5.82 10.96
C LYS A 143 -9.61 -4.58 10.11
N MET A 144 -8.61 -4.04 9.40
CA MET A 144 -8.79 -3.05 8.33
C MET A 144 -9.53 -3.63 7.13
#